data_AF-A0A3D3CS73-F1
#
_entry.id   AF-A0A3D3CS73-F1
#
_cell.length_a   1.000
_cell.length_b   1.000
_cell.length_c   1.000
_cell.angle_alpha   90.00
_cell.angle_beta   90.00
_cell.angle_gamma   90.00
#
_symmetry.space_group_name_H-M   'P 1'
#
loop_
_entity.id
_entity.type
_entity.pdbx_description
1 polymer ?
#
loop_
_entity_poly.entity_id
_entity_poly.type
_entity_poly.pdbx_seq_one_letter_code
_entity_poly.pdbx_strand_id
1 'polypeptide(L)' 'MLTNGQDIPISELQKLIEGCLARDRHCQRRIYDIYGPSMMSLCLRYSKNREEDEEVLQDGILQMYKYISQCKK' A
#
# COMPACT_ATOMS: atom_id res chain seq x y z
N MET A 1 -18.89 3.08 -9.02
CA MET A 1 -17.80 2.54 -9.87
C MET A 1 -16.46 2.93 -9.25
N LEU A 2 -15.87 2.13 -8.36
CA LEU A 2 -14.46 2.27 -7.94
C LEU A 2 -13.95 0.91 -7.45
N THR A 3 -13.88 -0.06 -8.36
CA THR A 3 -13.11 -1.30 -8.17
C THR A 3 -12.43 -1.56 -9.50
N ASN A 4 -11.42 -0.78 -9.85
CA ASN A 4 -10.54 -1.17 -10.94
C ASN A 4 -9.72 -2.34 -10.43
N GLY A 5 -10.16 -3.54 -10.83
CA GLY A 5 -9.62 -4.82 -10.41
C GLY A 5 -8.13 -4.90 -10.68
N GLN A 6 -7.36 -4.97 -9.60
CA GLN A 6 -6.04 -5.57 -9.62
C GLN A 6 -6.15 -6.77 -8.70
N ASP A 7 -6.81 -7.82 -9.17
CA ASP A 7 -6.80 -9.12 -8.52
C ASP A 7 -5.39 -9.70 -8.70
N ILE A 8 -4.45 -9.23 -7.87
CA ILE A 8 -3.13 -9.82 -7.78
C ILE A 8 -3.37 -11.23 -7.20
N PRO A 9 -2.91 -12.30 -7.86
CA PRO A 9 -3.06 -13.63 -7.29
C PRO A 9 -2.44 -13.68 -5.89
N ILE A 10 -3.09 -14.37 -4.95
CA ILE A 10 -2.67 -14.46 -3.54
C ILE A 10 -1.19 -14.89 -3.43
N SER A 11 -0.72 -15.73 -4.35
CA SER A 11 0.69 -16.17 -4.44
C SER A 11 1.67 -15.04 -4.77
N GLU A 12 1.28 -14.07 -5.60
CA GLU A 12 2.11 -12.92 -5.93
C GLU A 12 2.07 -11.87 -4.81
N LEU A 13 0.90 -11.68 -4.19
CA LEU A 13 0.78 -10.86 -2.99
C LEU A 13 1.67 -11.38 -1.84
N GLN A 14 1.70 -12.70 -1.62
CA GLN A 14 2.60 -13.31 -0.62
C GLN A 14 4.07 -13.01 -0.91
N LYS A 15 4.52 -13.11 -2.16
CA LYS A 15 5.90 -12.77 -2.56
C LYS A 15 6.22 -11.30 -2.32
N LEU A 16 5.28 -10.41 -2.64
CA LEU A 16 5.44 -8.97 -2.39
C LEU A 16 5.54 -8.67 -0.89
N ILE A 17 4.72 -9.33 -0.07
CA ILE A 17 4.77 -9.23 1.39
C ILE A 17 6.12 -9.73 1.93
N GLU A 18 6.59 -10.89 1.48
CA GLU A 18 7.90 -11.44 1.86
C GLU A 18 9.06 -10.51 1.46
N GLY A 19 9.02 -9.92 0.26
CA GLY A 19 9.99 -8.93 -0.17
C GLY A 19 9.91 -7.64 0.64
N CYS A 20 8.71 -7.18 1.01
CA CYS A 20 8.54 -6.04 1.92
C CYS A 20 9.10 -6.32 3.32
N LEU A 21 8.94 -7.53 3.84
CA LEU A 21 9.57 -7.98 5.09
C LEU A 21 11.10 -7.97 4.99
N ALA A 22 11.64 -8.33 3.82
CA ALA A 22 13.07 -8.24 3.52
C ALA A 22 13.56 -6.80 3.24
N ARG A 23 12.70 -5.79 3.38
CA ARG A 23 12.97 -4.37 3.06
C ARG A 23 13.35 -4.14 1.58
N ASP A 24 12.85 -4.97 0.68
CA ASP A 24 13.04 -4.79 -0.76
C ASP A 24 12.23 -3.58 -1.26
N ARG A 25 12.95 -2.59 -1.80
CA ARG A 25 12.36 -1.36 -2.36
C ARG A 25 11.51 -1.65 -3.61
N HIS A 26 11.84 -2.68 -4.39
CA HIS A 26 11.05 -3.05 -5.57
C HIS A 26 9.68 -3.60 -5.17
N CYS A 27 9.62 -4.43 -4.13
CA CYS A 27 8.35 -4.97 -3.62
C CYS A 27 7.48 -3.88 -2.99
N GLN A 28 8.10 -2.96 -2.22
CA GLN A 28 7.39 -1.80 -1.67
C GLN A 28 6.82 -0.90 -2.77
N ARG A 29 7.62 -0.60 -3.80
CA ARG A 29 7.17 0.19 -4.96
C ARG A 29 6.01 -0.50 -5.67
N ARG A 30 6.09 -1.81 -5.88
CA ARG A 30 5.04 -2.56 -6.58
C ARG A 30 3.72 -2.56 -5.80
N ILE A 31 3.74 -2.70 -4.48
CA ILE A 31 2.55 -2.57 -3.64
C ILE A 31 1.98 -1.15 -3.73
N TYR A 32 2.83 -0.13 -3.67
CA TYR A 32 2.41 1.26 -3.83
C TYR A 32 1.76 1.52 -5.19
N ASP A 33 2.33 1.02 -6.29
CA ASP A 33 1.78 1.21 -7.63
C ASP A 33 0.39 0.55 -7.78
N ILE A 34 0.14 -0.55 -7.05
CA ILE A 34 -1.14 -1.28 -7.13
C ILE A 34 -2.20 -0.68 -6.21
N TYR A 35 -1.85 -0.44 -4.94
CA TYR A 35 -2.82 0.00 -3.92
C TYR A 35 -2.88 1.51 -3.74
N GLY A 36 -1.82 2.23 -4.13
CA GLY A 36 -1.69 3.68 -3.99
C GLY A 36 -2.84 4.46 -4.65
N PRO A 37 -3.21 4.20 -5.93
CA PRO A 37 -4.32 4.90 -6.57
C PRO A 37 -5.67 4.69 -5.85
N SER A 38 -5.92 3.48 -5.37
CA SER A 38 -7.16 3.13 -4.65
C SER A 38 -7.22 3.78 -3.28
N MET A 39 -6.13 3.75 -2.52
CA MET A 39 -6.06 4.42 -1.22
C MET A 39 -6.05 5.94 -1.35
N MET A 40 -5.41 6.50 -2.37
CA MET A 40 -5.49 7.94 -2.70
C MET A 40 -6.94 8.36 -2.97
N SER A 41 -7.68 7.55 -3.73
CA SER A 41 -9.10 7.80 -3.97
C SER A 41 -9.95 7.78 -2.70
N LEU A 42 -9.49 7.11 -1.64
CA LEU A 42 -10.10 7.10 -0.31
C LEU A 42 -9.68 8.34 0.49
N CYS A 43 -8.40 8.72 0.50
CA CYS A 43 -7.89 9.93 1.17
C CYS A 43 -8.56 11.19 0.63
N LEU A 44 -8.68 11.32 -0.69
CA LEU A 44 -9.35 12.44 -1.37
C LEU A 44 -10.86 12.55 -1.04
N ARG A 45 -11.49 11.51 -0.47
CA ARG A 45 -12.88 11.60 0.03
C ARG A 45 -12.97 12.31 1.38
N TYR A 46 -11.89 12.33 2.15
CA TYR A 46 -11.87 12.84 3.53
C TYR A 46 -11.06 14.13 3.69
N SER A 47 -10.37 14.59 2.66
CA SER A 47 -9.54 15.79 2.71
C SER A 47 -9.68 16.63 1.45
N LYS A 48 -9.45 17.93 1.62
CA LYS A 48 -9.55 18.94 0.55
C LYS A 48 -8.19 19.28 -0.06
N ASN A 49 -7.10 18.71 0.48
CA ASN A 49 -5.75 19.11 0.17
C ASN A 49 -4.90 17.91 -0.24
N ARG A 50 -4.54 17.87 -1.52
CA ARG A 50 -3.90 16.69 -2.14
C ARG A 50 -2.50 16.42 -1.59
N GLU A 51 -1.75 17.45 -1.23
CA GLU A 51 -0.39 17.31 -0.70
C GLU A 51 -0.39 16.67 0.70
N GLU A 52 -1.28 17.11 1.59
CA GLU A 52 -1.47 16.49 2.90
C GLU A 52 -1.93 15.03 2.78
N ASP A 53 -2.78 14.73 1.79
CA ASP A 53 -3.25 13.37 1.53
C ASP A 53 -2.15 12.44 1.02
N GLU A 54 -1.22 12.95 0.21
CA GLU A 54 -0.06 12.18 -0.25
C GLU A 54 0.86 11.78 0.90
N GLU A 55 1.13 12.70 1.85
CA GLU A 55 1.92 12.40 3.04
C GLU A 55 1.20 11.40 3.96
N VAL A 56 -0.09 11.63 4.26
CA VAL A 56 -0.88 10.72 5.09
C VAL A 56 -0.98 9.32 4.47
N LEU A 57 -1.13 9.25 3.14
CA LEU A 57 -1.13 7.98 2.43
C LEU A 57 0.21 7.27 2.53
N GLN A 58 1.32 7.98 2.30
CA GLN A 58 2.67 7.42 2.38
C GLN A 58 2.96 6.90 3.79
N ASP A 59 2.63 7.66 4.82
CA ASP A 59 2.79 7.26 6.22
C ASP A 59 1.90 6.06 6.60
N GLY A 60 0.67 6.03 6.09
CA GLY A 60 -0.25 4.90 6.27
C GLY A 60 0.28 3.61 5.66
N ILE A 61 0.81 3.68 4.44
CA ILE A 61 1.43 2.54 3.75
C ILE A 61 2.71 2.10 4.49
N LEU A 62 3.52 3.05 4.96
CA LEU A 62 4.71 2.76 5.76
C LEU A 62 4.36 2.02 7.06
N GLN A 63 3.29 2.44 7.73
CA GLN A 63 2.79 1.75 8.92
C GLN A 63 2.27 0.36 8.60
N MET A 64 1.52 0.19 7.50
CA MET A 64 1.08 -1.12 7.06
C MET A 64 2.26 -2.09 6.92
N TYR A 65 3.38 -1.68 6.33
CA TYR A 65 4.59 -2.50 6.25
C TYR A 65 5.17 -2.85 7.62
N LYS A 66 5.20 -1.89 8.55
CA LYS A 66 5.67 -2.11 9.93
C LYS A 66 4.79 -3.14 10.66
N TYR A 67 3.47 -3.05 10.52
CA TYR A 67 2.54 -4.01 11.13
C TYR A 67 2.63 -5.40 10.51
N ILE A 68 2.78 -5.50 9.18
CA ILE A 68 3.05 -6.78 8.49
C ILE A 68 4.32 -7.43 9.05
N SER A 69 5.37 -6.65 9.32
CA SER A 69 6.58 -7.13 9.99
C SER A 69 6.38 -7.57 11.43
N GLN A 70 5.33 -7.09 12.10
CA GLN A 70 5.07 -7.33 13.51
C GLN A 70 4.16 -8.54 13.76
N CYS A 71 3.43 -9.02 12.74
CA CYS A 71 2.56 -10.20 12.83
C CYS A 71 3.31 -11.55 12.88
N LYS A 72 4.65 -11.58 12.84
CA LYS A 72 5.43 -12.75 13.26
C LYS A 72 5.70 -12.66 14.77
N LYS A 73 4.71 -13.04 15.59
CA LYS A 73 4.91 -13.43 16.99
C LYS A 73 4.19 -14.73 17.28
#